data_AF-A0A1T4ZCX5-F1
#
_entry.id   AF-A0A1T4ZCX5-F1
#
_cell.length_a   1.000
_cell.length_b   1.000
_cell.length_c   1.000
_cell.angle_alpha   90.00
_cell.angle_beta   90.00
_cell.angle_gamma   90.00
#
_symmetry.space_group_name_H-M   'P 1'
#
loop_
_entity.id
_entity.type
_entity.pdbx_description
1 polymer ?
#
loop_
_entity_poly.entity_id
_entity_poly.type
_entity_poly.pdbx_seq_one_letter_code
_entity_poly.pdbx_strand_id
1 'polypeptide(L)'
;MKSGVILGLVGFLSYRSGQEAIEGLVISLMTEIGDRIEQNLNSYLNEPEQFTHINASLIRQRILDYQNLATLQTYFAQQLQIFPKVSDMLLANERKDYVEVSRHKSDQLTKLLSI
;
A
#
# COMPACT_ATOMS: atom_id res chain seq x y z
N MET A 1 -40.64 -48.57 -17.03
CA MET A 1 -39.28 -48.32 -17.57
C MET A 1 -39.00 -46.88 -18.04
N LYS A 2 -40.02 -46.00 -18.23
CA LYS A 2 -39.80 -44.63 -18.73
C LYS A 2 -39.35 -43.60 -17.66
N SER A 3 -39.71 -43.81 -16.40
CA SER A 3 -39.48 -42.81 -15.33
C SER A 3 -38.02 -42.73 -14.84
N GLY A 4 -37.28 -43.84 -14.84
CA GLY A 4 -35.87 -43.85 -14.39
C GLY A 4 -34.92 -43.09 -15.32
N VAL A 5 -35.21 -43.07 -16.63
CA VAL A 5 -34.41 -42.34 -17.63
C VAL A 5 -34.56 -40.82 -17.44
N ILE A 6 -35.77 -40.34 -17.13
CA ILE A 6 -36.03 -38.92 -16.86
C ILE A 6 -35.33 -38.49 -15.56
N LEU A 7 -35.42 -39.28 -14.50
CA LEU A 7 -34.75 -38.99 -13.22
C LEU A 7 -33.22 -38.97 -13.37
N GLY A 8 -32.65 -39.90 -14.15
CA GLY A 8 -31.21 -39.91 -14.45
C GLY A 8 -30.75 -38.68 -15.25
N LEU A 9 -31.54 -38.26 -16.24
CA LEU A 9 -31.28 -37.04 -17.01
C LEU A 9 -31.33 -35.78 -16.13
N VAL A 10 -32.35 -35.65 -15.28
CA VAL A 10 -32.49 -34.53 -14.35
C VAL A 10 -31.35 -34.51 -13.33
N GLY A 11 -30.92 -35.67 -12.84
CA GLY A 11 -29.77 -35.79 -11.94
C GLY A 11 -28.46 -35.36 -12.61
N PHE A 12 -28.20 -35.81 -13.84
CA PHE A 12 -27.02 -35.43 -14.61
C PHE A 12 -26.99 -33.93 -14.94
N LEU A 13 -28.10 -33.37 -15.40
CA LEU A 13 -28.20 -31.93 -15.70
C LEU A 13 -28.06 -31.08 -14.44
N SER A 14 -28.64 -31.51 -13.31
CA SER A 14 -28.47 -30.86 -12.01
C SER A 14 -27.01 -30.87 -11.55
N TYR A 15 -26.33 -32.02 -11.68
CA TYR A 15 -24.92 -32.15 -11.34
C TYR A 15 -24.04 -31.23 -12.19
N ARG A 16 -24.24 -31.23 -13.52
CA ARG A 16 -23.50 -30.36 -14.45
C ARG A 16 -23.73 -28.88 -14.15
N SER A 17 -24.99 -28.48 -13.96
CA SER A 17 -25.34 -27.08 -13.63
C SER A 17 -24.72 -26.65 -12.30
N GLY A 18 -24.65 -27.57 -11.33
CA GLY A 18 -24.00 -27.32 -10.04
C GLY A 18 -22.48 -27.13 -10.17
N GLN A 19 -21.80 -27.94 -10.98
CA GLN A 19 -20.36 -27.76 -11.25
C GLN A 19 -20.09 -26.41 -11.91
N GLU A 20 -20.84 -26.05 -12.96
CA GLU A 20 -20.68 -24.77 -13.67
C GLU A 20 -20.92 -23.57 -12.72
N ALA A 21 -21.91 -23.66 -11.83
CA ALA A 21 -22.19 -22.62 -10.84
C ALA A 21 -21.06 -22.47 -9.79
N ILE A 22 -20.49 -23.59 -9.32
CA ILE A 22 -19.37 -23.57 -8.37
C ILE A 22 -18.11 -23.00 -9.03
N GLU A 23 -17.78 -23.44 -10.24
CA GLU A 23 -16.62 -22.94 -10.98
C GLU A 23 -16.71 -21.41 -11.20
N GLY A 24 -17.88 -20.92 -11.63
CA GLY A 24 -18.11 -19.48 -11.80
C GLY A 24 -17.98 -18.69 -10.50
N LEU A 25 -18.48 -19.23 -9.38
CA LEU A 25 -18.34 -18.61 -8.06
C LEU A 25 -16.89 -18.55 -7.60
N VAL A 26 -16.13 -19.64 -7.78
CA VAL A 26 -14.70 -19.69 -7.41
C VAL A 26 -13.90 -18.68 -8.21
N ILE A 27 -14.13 -18.58 -9.53
CA ILE A 27 -13.46 -17.59 -10.38
C ILE A 27 -13.78 -16.17 -9.90
N SER A 28 -15.07 -15.86 -9.70
CA SER A 28 -15.51 -14.53 -9.29
C SER A 28 -14.93 -14.12 -7.94
N LEU A 29 -14.92 -15.03 -6.96
CA LEU A 29 -14.36 -14.78 -5.64
C LEU A 29 -12.86 -14.53 -5.69
N MET A 30 -12.12 -15.31 -6.48
CA MET A 30 -10.67 -15.11 -6.63
C MET A 30 -10.35 -13.78 -7.31
N THR A 31 -11.12 -13.39 -8.31
CA THR A 31 -11.01 -12.07 -8.94
C THR A 31 -11.28 -10.95 -7.93
N GLU A 32 -12.38 -11.03 -7.17
CA GLU A 32 -12.71 -10.02 -6.16
C GLU A 32 -11.62 -9.90 -5.06
N ILE A 33 -11.06 -11.03 -4.63
CA ILE A 33 -9.93 -11.04 -3.70
C ILE A 33 -8.72 -10.34 -4.31
N GLY A 34 -8.39 -10.64 -5.57
CA GLY A 34 -7.30 -10.00 -6.31
C GLY A 34 -7.48 -8.48 -6.41
N ASP A 35 -8.65 -8.05 -6.87
CA ASP A 35 -9.00 -6.63 -7.02
C ASP A 35 -8.93 -5.89 -5.67
N ARG A 36 -9.38 -6.53 -4.60
CA ARG A 36 -9.34 -5.96 -3.25
C ARG A 36 -7.92 -5.86 -2.70
N ILE A 37 -7.04 -6.82 -3.00
CA ILE A 37 -5.62 -6.73 -2.66
C ILE A 37 -4.98 -5.55 -3.39
N GLU A 38 -5.22 -5.42 -4.70
CA GLU A 38 -4.70 -4.32 -5.50
C GLU A 38 -5.19 -2.96 -4.98
N GLN A 39 -6.49 -2.82 -4.74
CA GLN A 39 -7.08 -1.59 -4.20
C GLN A 39 -6.45 -1.21 -2.86
N ASN A 40 -6.23 -2.18 -1.96
CA ASN A 40 -5.62 -1.92 -0.66
C ASN A 40 -4.16 -1.51 -0.79
N LEU A 41 -3.38 -2.16 -1.66
CA LEU A 41 -1.99 -1.79 -1.93
C LEU A 41 -1.88 -0.39 -2.53
N ASN A 42 -2.71 -0.08 -3.54
CA ASN A 42 -2.76 1.24 -4.15
C ASN A 42 -3.11 2.32 -3.10
N SER A 43 -4.10 2.07 -2.25
CA SER A 43 -4.48 3.00 -1.17
C SER A 43 -3.39 3.18 -0.11
N TYR A 44 -2.62 2.12 0.19
CA TYR A 44 -1.54 2.14 1.16
C TYR A 44 -0.30 2.88 0.64
N LEU A 45 0.07 2.66 -0.63
CA LEU A 45 1.31 3.19 -1.23
C LEU A 45 1.16 4.58 -1.85
N ASN A 46 -0.06 5.02 -2.16
CA ASN A 46 -0.30 6.31 -2.83
C ASN A 46 0.27 7.52 -2.06
N GLU A 47 0.13 7.56 -0.73
CA GLU A 47 0.68 8.67 0.09
C GLU A 47 2.23 8.65 0.15
N PRO A 48 2.89 7.52 0.51
CA PRO A 48 4.35 7.42 0.45
C PRO A 48 4.97 7.76 -0.92
N GLU A 49 4.30 7.36 -2.00
CA GLU A 49 4.74 7.65 -3.37
C GLU A 49 4.71 9.16 -3.65
N GLN A 50 3.55 9.81 -3.43
CA GLN A 50 3.40 11.25 -3.64
C GLN A 50 4.40 12.06 -2.80
N PHE A 51 4.53 11.71 -1.52
CA PHE A 51 5.49 12.29 -0.61
C PHE A 51 6.93 12.22 -1.14
N THR A 52 7.36 11.05 -1.62
CA THR A 52 8.70 10.85 -2.17
C THR A 52 8.91 11.68 -3.43
N HIS A 53 7.92 11.73 -4.33
CA HIS A 53 8.02 12.53 -5.56
C HIS A 53 8.12 14.03 -5.30
N ILE A 54 7.32 14.56 -4.37
CA ILE A 54 7.36 15.97 -3.96
C ILE A 54 8.75 16.32 -3.42
N ASN A 55 9.26 15.54 -2.47
CA ASN A 55 10.54 15.80 -1.83
C ASN A 55 11.71 15.70 -2.83
N ALA A 56 11.73 14.66 -3.67
CA ALA A 56 12.73 14.53 -4.72
C ALA A 56 12.69 15.71 -5.71
N SER A 57 11.50 16.23 -6.02
CA SER A 57 11.34 17.39 -6.89
C SER A 57 11.89 18.67 -6.24
N LEU A 58 11.58 18.92 -4.98
CA LEU A 58 12.08 20.09 -4.24
C LEU A 58 13.60 20.07 -4.09
N ILE A 59 14.18 18.90 -3.87
CA ILE A 59 15.63 18.70 -3.82
C ILE A 59 16.26 18.99 -5.20
N ARG A 60 15.73 18.42 -6.29
CA ARG A 60 16.23 18.69 -7.65
C ARG A 60 16.14 20.17 -8.02
N GLN A 61 15.10 20.85 -7.58
CA GLN A 61 14.90 22.29 -7.80
C GLN A 61 15.75 23.18 -6.87
N ARG A 62 16.51 22.59 -5.95
CA ARG A 62 17.31 23.30 -4.92
C ARG A 62 16.47 24.18 -3.99
N ILE A 63 15.16 23.91 -3.91
CA ILE A 63 14.25 24.56 -2.94
C ILE A 63 14.49 23.94 -1.56
N LEU A 64 14.67 22.62 -1.50
CA LEU A 64 15.04 21.90 -0.29
C LEU A 64 16.53 21.54 -0.36
N ASP A 65 17.35 22.20 0.45
CA ASP A 65 18.77 21.88 0.56
C ASP A 65 18.97 20.60 1.37
N TYR A 66 19.29 19.51 0.68
CA TYR A 66 19.49 18.20 1.28
C TYR A 66 20.81 18.08 2.07
N GLN A 67 21.68 19.09 2.02
CA GLN A 67 22.89 19.16 2.84
C GLN A 67 22.63 19.84 4.19
N ASN A 68 21.53 20.57 4.34
CA ASN A 68 21.14 21.23 5.58
C ASN A 68 20.21 20.32 6.40
N LEU A 69 20.80 19.40 7.15
CA LEU A 69 20.07 18.38 7.91
C LEU A 69 19.11 18.98 8.96
N ALA A 70 19.45 20.12 9.56
CA ALA A 70 18.58 20.79 10.53
C ALA A 70 17.28 21.31 9.88
N THR A 71 17.39 21.84 8.66
CA THR A 71 16.23 22.26 7.87
C THR A 71 15.41 21.06 7.44
N LEU A 72 16.07 20.01 6.95
CA LEU A 72 15.40 18.76 6.58
C LEU A 72 14.66 18.13 7.76
N GLN A 73 15.24 18.09 8.95
CA GLN A 73 14.60 17.53 10.13
C GLN A 73 13.29 18.25 10.46
N THR A 74 13.31 19.58 10.46
CA THR A 74 12.12 20.39 10.73
C THR A 74 11.06 20.22 9.64
N TYR A 75 11.50 20.23 8.38
CA TYR A 75 10.62 20.05 7.23
C TYR A 75 9.99 18.64 7.22
N PHE A 76 10.75 17.58 7.49
CA PHE A 76 10.25 16.20 7.55
C PHE A 76 9.25 16.02 8.69
N ALA A 77 9.50 16.62 9.87
CA ALA A 77 8.54 16.60 10.98
C ALA A 77 7.21 17.27 10.64
N GLN A 78 7.22 18.31 9.80
CA GLN A 78 5.99 18.95 9.31
C GLN A 78 5.30 18.10 8.23
N GLN A 79 6.07 17.55 7.29
CA GLN A 79 5.54 16.71 6.22
C GLN A 79 4.87 15.44 6.77
N LEU A 80 5.45 14.80 7.79
CA LEU A 80 4.82 13.65 8.42
C LEU A 80 3.43 13.98 9.00
N GLN A 81 3.19 15.21 9.47
CA GLN A 81 1.86 15.63 9.93
C GLN A 81 0.84 15.75 8.78
N ILE A 82 1.29 16.02 7.56
CA ILE A 82 0.45 16.14 6.35
C ILE A 82 0.16 14.78 5.73
N PHE A 83 1.10 13.83 5.82
CA PHE A 83 1.01 12.48 5.26
C PHE A 83 0.83 11.43 6.36
N PRO A 84 -0.40 11.22 6.89
CA PRO A 84 -0.64 10.38 8.04
C PRO A 84 -0.32 8.89 7.82
N LYS A 85 -0.29 8.40 6.58
CA LYS A 85 0.08 7.00 6.28
C LYS A 85 1.59 6.76 6.19
N VAL A 86 2.42 7.80 6.20
CA VAL A 86 3.88 7.67 6.23
C VAL A 86 4.33 7.53 7.68
N SER A 87 5.04 6.44 8.00
CA SER A 87 5.58 6.22 9.33
C SER A 87 6.85 7.05 9.54
N ASP A 88 7.79 6.95 8.61
CA ASP A 88 9.14 7.45 8.80
C ASP A 88 9.67 8.06 7.50
N MET A 89 10.60 9.00 7.65
CA MET A 89 11.34 9.59 6.55
C MET A 89 12.82 9.57 6.85
N LEU A 90 13.59 9.00 5.94
CA LEU A 90 15.04 8.99 5.98
C LEU A 90 15.60 9.60 4.70
N LEU A 91 16.59 10.47 4.87
CA LEU A 91 17.44 10.93 3.77
C LEU A 91 18.90 10.80 4.21
N ALA A 92 19.71 10.18 3.37
CA ALA A 92 21.16 10.16 3.50
C ALA A 92 21.79 10.91 2.31
N ASN A 93 22.86 11.66 2.57
CA ASN A 93 23.59 12.38 1.55
C ASN A 93 24.91 11.66 1.18
N GLU A 94 25.60 12.15 0.15
CA GLU A 94 26.86 11.60 -0.36
C GLU A 94 28.01 11.61 0.67
N ARG A 95 27.91 12.46 1.70
CA ARG A 95 28.89 12.53 2.80
C ARG A 95 28.62 11.49 3.89
N LYS A 96 27.58 10.66 3.73
CA LYS A 96 27.07 9.72 4.72
C LYS A 96 26.43 10.39 5.93
N ASP A 97 26.15 11.69 5.86
CA ASP A 97 25.27 12.31 6.85
C ASP A 97 23.84 11.89 6.53
N TYR A 98 23.02 11.72 7.56
CA TYR A 98 21.62 11.37 7.38
C TYR A 98 20.74 12.10 8.38
N VAL A 99 19.46 12.20 8.02
CA VAL A 99 18.39 12.61 8.91
C VAL A 99 17.28 11.59 8.81
N GLU A 100 16.79 11.17 9.96
CA GLU A 100 15.62 10.34 10.09
C GLU A 100 14.61 11.03 10.99
N VAL A 101 13.36 11.09 10.55
CA VAL A 101 12.24 11.53 11.38
C VAL A 101 11.20 10.44 11.31
N SER A 102 10.84 9.91 12.46
CA SER A 102 9.85 8.84 12.61
C SER A 102 8.64 9.33 13.39
N ARG A 103 7.46 8.85 12.99
CA ARG A 103 6.24 9.00 13.77
C ARG A 103 6.27 7.94 14.86
N HIS A 104 6.69 8.33 16.06
CA HIS A 104 6.50 7.46 17.22
C HIS A 104 4.99 7.27 17.48
N LYS A 105 4.54 6.00 17.58
CA LYS A 105 3.18 5.65 18.05
C LYS A 105 2.91 5.99 19.52
N SER A 106 3.91 6.52 20.23
CA SER A 106 3.81 7.07 21.58
C SER A 106 4.12 8.56 21.49
N ASP A 107 3.40 9.37 22.25
CA ASP A 107 3.25 10.82 22.14
C ASP A 107 4.52 11.66 22.45
N GLN A 108 5.73 11.16 22.15
CA GLN A 108 6.99 11.87 22.37
C GLN A 108 7.95 11.77 21.19
N LEU A 109 8.33 12.93 20.67
CA LEU A 109 9.36 13.13 19.66
C LEU A 109 10.74 12.85 20.28
N THR A 110 11.38 11.74 19.91
CA THR A 110 12.80 11.51 20.26
C THR A 110 13.68 12.09 19.16
N LYS A 111 14.46 13.12 19.53
CA LYS A 111 15.45 13.74 18.65
C LYS A 111 16.69 12.85 18.62
N LEU A 112 16.82 11.98 17.62
CA LEU A 112 18.07 11.25 17.39
C LEU A 112 19.07 12.20 16.69
N LEU A 113 19.87 12.86 17.50
CA LEU A 113 21.13 13.47 17.08
C LEU A 113 22.19 12.36 17.09
N SER A 114 22.95 12.21 16.01
CA SER A 114 24.20 11.46 16.07
C SER A 114 25.32 12.22 15.35
N ILE A 115 26.29 12.60 16.20
CA ILE A 115 27.70 12.98 16.05
C ILE A 115 28.26 13.11 14.63
#